data_AF-A0A5M6BX31-F1
#
_entry.id   AF-A0A5M6BX31-F1
#
_cell.length_a   1.000
_cell.length_b   1.000
_cell.length_c   1.000
_cell.angle_alpha   90.00
_cell.angle_beta   90.00
_cell.angle_gamma   90.00
#
_symmetry.space_group_name_H-M   'P 1'
#
loop_
_entity.id
_entity.type
_entity.pdbx_description
1 polymer ?
#
loop_
_entity_poly.entity_id
_entity_poly.type
_entity_poly.pdbx_seq_one_letter_code
_entity_poly.pdbx_strand_id
1 'polypeptide(L)'
;MAQSPLLPLDLRIRTIEAQLFGVPNSISETPSHSTSTVGKPATRRLRDVQESLERLGSSSEGIKRLIDGYNQYLPLLTLPTASNPSAQNDDPSVTPSTQSQSIREEDLLPDSVKLAMILEAAGDITTAERDLREVEILKGRGVEGSGDLEELIPLRGELVKAMQESTKQGTELDKARNEVGHLLMRYNEFTDTASELFLDLHHQLEALEEGVAKLERKKRKEIASRY
;
A
#
# COMPACT_ATOMS: atom_id res chain seq x y z
N MET A 1 -55.53 -39.70 -10.97
CA MET A 1 -56.06 -39.56 -9.60
C MET A 1 -55.75 -38.16 -9.13
N ALA A 2 -56.80 -37.33 -8.98
CA ALA A 2 -56.67 -35.94 -8.58
C ALA A 2 -55.98 -35.87 -7.20
N GLN A 3 -54.80 -35.25 -7.15
CA GLN A 3 -54.15 -34.92 -5.89
C GLN A 3 -55.10 -33.97 -5.16
N SER A 4 -55.68 -34.45 -4.06
CA SER A 4 -56.71 -33.73 -3.33
C SER A 4 -56.19 -32.33 -2.96
N PRO A 5 -56.88 -31.24 -3.31
CA PRO A 5 -56.48 -29.86 -3.00
C PRO A 5 -56.40 -29.58 -1.48
N LEU A 6 -56.73 -30.58 -0.66
CA LEU A 6 -56.64 -30.57 0.78
C LEU A 6 -55.19 -30.65 1.29
N LEU A 7 -54.26 -31.28 0.58
CA LEU A 7 -52.88 -31.47 1.07
C LEU A 7 -52.07 -30.15 1.10
N PRO A 8 -52.11 -29.30 0.07
CA PRO A 8 -51.50 -27.96 0.15
C PRO A 8 -52.16 -27.08 1.23
N LEU A 9 -53.47 -27.21 1.43
CA LEU A 9 -54.19 -26.49 2.49
C LEU A 9 -53.77 -26.95 3.88
N ASP A 10 -53.63 -28.25 4.10
CA ASP A 10 -53.21 -28.83 5.38
C ASP A 10 -51.76 -28.47 5.71
N LEU A 11 -50.86 -28.45 4.71
CA LEU A 11 -49.51 -27.92 4.88
C LEU A 11 -49.52 -26.43 5.23
N ARG A 12 -50.35 -25.63 4.56
CA ARG A 12 -50.45 -24.20 4.85
C ARG A 12 -51.02 -23.95 6.25
N ILE A 13 -52.04 -24.70 6.65
CA ILE A 13 -52.60 -24.64 8.01
C ILE A 13 -51.54 -25.06 9.03
N ARG A 14 -50.83 -26.16 8.80
CA ARG A 14 -49.73 -26.61 9.67
C ARG A 14 -48.59 -25.58 9.75
N THR A 15 -48.28 -24.86 8.66
CA THR A 15 -47.29 -23.77 8.71
C THR A 15 -47.79 -22.56 9.49
N ILE A 16 -49.07 -22.21 9.38
CA ILE A 16 -49.67 -21.12 10.17
C ILE A 16 -49.74 -21.52 11.65
N GLU A 17 -50.10 -22.76 11.97
CA GLU A 17 -50.07 -23.30 13.33
C GLU A 17 -48.65 -23.31 13.90
N ALA A 18 -47.65 -23.72 13.10
CA ALA A 18 -46.24 -23.68 13.48
C ALA A 18 -45.74 -22.24 13.74
N GLN A 19 -46.21 -21.26 12.95
CA GLN A 19 -45.88 -19.85 13.19
C GLN A 19 -46.59 -19.28 14.42
N LEU A 20 -47.84 -19.70 14.68
CA LEU A 20 -48.66 -19.18 15.77
C LEU A 20 -48.31 -19.81 17.14
N PHE A 21 -48.10 -21.12 17.17
CA PHE A 21 -47.85 -21.90 18.39
C PHE A 21 -46.38 -22.25 18.60
N GLY A 22 -45.53 -22.04 17.59
CA GLY A 22 -44.14 -22.46 17.59
C GLY A 22 -43.99 -23.95 17.28
N VAL A 23 -42.92 -24.33 16.56
CA VAL A 23 -42.59 -25.74 16.32
C VAL A 23 -42.03 -26.34 17.62
N PRO A 24 -42.48 -27.52 18.08
CA PRO A 24 -41.85 -28.19 19.22
C PRO A 24 -40.38 -28.49 18.91
N ASN A 25 -39.47 -28.11 19.82
CA ASN A 25 -38.00 -28.16 19.68
C ASN A 25 -37.37 -29.57 19.55
N SER A 26 -38.06 -30.56 18.99
CA SER A 26 -37.56 -31.94 18.95
C SER A 26 -36.64 -32.25 17.75
N ILE A 27 -36.26 -31.29 16.89
CA ILE A 27 -35.48 -31.58 15.66
C ILE A 27 -34.28 -30.63 15.42
N SER A 28 -33.96 -29.68 16.32
CA SER A 28 -32.74 -28.88 16.19
C SER A 28 -31.90 -28.88 17.47
N GLU A 29 -30.99 -29.84 17.57
CA GLU A 29 -29.86 -29.81 18.49
C GLU A 29 -28.75 -28.92 17.90
N THR A 30 -28.68 -27.66 18.34
CA THR A 30 -27.41 -26.90 18.42
C THR A 30 -27.52 -25.87 19.54
N PRO A 31 -26.53 -25.77 20.47
CA PRO A 31 -26.61 -24.87 21.60
C PRO A 31 -25.99 -23.52 21.22
N SER A 32 -26.80 -22.46 21.15
CA SER A 32 -26.28 -21.08 21.14
C SER A 32 -27.14 -20.20 22.04
N HIS A 33 -26.46 -19.55 23.00
CA HIS A 33 -27.02 -18.59 23.92
C HIS A 33 -27.93 -17.56 23.24
N SER A 34 -29.23 -17.72 23.45
CA SER A 34 -30.15 -16.58 23.55
C SER A 34 -31.28 -17.01 24.49
N THR A 35 -31.52 -16.18 25.51
CA THR A 35 -32.69 -16.27 26.38
C THR A 35 -33.93 -15.97 25.55
N SER A 36 -34.40 -16.94 24.76
CA SER A 36 -35.60 -16.82 23.96
C SER A 36 -36.72 -17.61 24.60
N THR A 37 -37.68 -16.84 25.10
CA THR A 37 -39.11 -17.05 25.37
C THR A 37 -39.83 -18.23 24.67
N VAL A 38 -39.32 -19.46 24.73
CA VAL A 38 -40.07 -20.66 24.33
C VAL A 38 -41.29 -20.79 25.28
N GLY A 39 -42.49 -20.47 24.79
CA GLY A 39 -43.76 -20.70 25.49
C GLY A 39 -44.65 -19.49 25.79
N LYS A 40 -44.28 -18.25 25.43
CA LYS A 40 -45.25 -17.12 25.55
C LYS A 40 -46.26 -17.21 24.40
N PRO A 41 -47.59 -17.26 24.67
CA PRO A 41 -48.60 -17.31 23.61
C PRO A 41 -48.46 -16.09 22.70
N ALA A 42 -48.71 -16.25 21.40
CA ALA A 42 -48.55 -15.19 20.39
C ALA A 42 -49.26 -13.90 20.78
N THR A 43 -50.40 -13.99 21.47
CA THR A 43 -51.15 -12.84 22.02
C THR A 43 -50.35 -12.05 23.05
N ARG A 44 -49.54 -12.71 23.88
CA ARG A 44 -48.67 -12.05 24.87
C ARG A 44 -47.45 -11.43 24.20
N ARG A 45 -46.88 -12.09 23.18
CA ARG A 45 -45.78 -11.50 22.38
C ARG A 45 -46.25 -10.30 21.59
N LEU A 46 -47.42 -10.39 20.96
CA LEU A 46 -48.05 -9.27 20.25
C LEU A 46 -48.31 -8.10 21.20
N ARG A 47 -48.78 -8.39 22.42
CA ARG A 47 -48.98 -7.36 23.46
C ARG A 47 -47.67 -6.74 23.93
N ASP A 48 -46.63 -7.55 24.16
CA ASP A 48 -45.29 -7.06 24.53
C ASP A 48 -44.70 -6.18 23.40
N VAL A 49 -44.87 -6.58 22.13
CA VAL A 49 -44.42 -5.81 20.96
C VAL A 49 -45.25 -4.54 20.80
N GLN A 50 -46.56 -4.61 20.94
CA GLN A 50 -47.46 -3.46 20.87
C GLN A 50 -47.11 -2.44 21.96
N GLU A 51 -46.91 -2.88 23.20
CA GLU A 51 -46.51 -2.01 24.31
C GLU A 51 -45.13 -1.40 24.06
N SER A 52 -44.18 -2.17 23.51
CA SER A 52 -42.86 -1.64 23.13
C SER A 52 -42.95 -0.61 22.00
N LEU A 53 -43.83 -0.83 21.03
CA LEU A 53 -44.02 0.03 19.88
C LEU A 53 -44.78 1.32 20.26
N GLU A 54 -45.74 1.23 21.17
CA GLU A 54 -46.47 2.36 21.74
C GLU A 54 -45.56 3.22 22.64
N ARG A 55 -44.69 2.56 23.42
CA ARG A 55 -43.65 3.24 24.21
C ARG A 55 -42.61 3.94 23.31
N LEU A 56 -42.24 3.33 22.19
CA LEU A 56 -41.29 3.93 21.25
C LEU A 56 -41.94 5.03 20.41
N GLY A 57 -43.21 4.85 20.01
CA GLY A 57 -44.01 5.84 19.29
C GLY A 57 -44.36 7.07 20.14
N SER A 58 -44.49 6.93 21.46
CA SER A 58 -44.63 8.09 22.37
C SER A 58 -43.30 8.84 22.60
N SER A 59 -42.16 8.18 22.39
CA SER A 59 -40.84 8.81 22.46
C SER A 59 -40.42 9.54 21.18
N SER A 60 -41.01 9.20 20.03
CA SER A 60 -40.64 9.76 18.71
C SER A 60 -41.86 9.93 17.80
N GLU A 61 -42.15 11.18 17.46
CA GLU A 61 -43.25 11.56 16.57
C GLU A 61 -43.06 11.01 15.14
N GLY A 62 -41.81 10.83 14.70
CA GLY A 62 -41.49 10.22 13.40
C GLY A 62 -41.88 8.74 13.32
N ILE A 63 -41.70 7.99 14.41
CA ILE A 63 -42.09 6.58 14.50
C ILE A 63 -43.61 6.47 14.56
N LYS A 64 -44.28 7.38 15.29
CA LYS A 64 -45.75 7.46 15.30
C LYS A 64 -46.32 7.70 13.91
N ARG A 65 -45.76 8.66 13.16
CA ARG A 65 -46.16 8.94 11.76
C ARG A 65 -45.89 7.75 10.83
N LEU A 66 -44.81 7.00 11.06
CA LEU A 66 -44.49 5.79 10.29
C LEU A 66 -45.50 4.67 10.56
N ILE A 67 -45.92 4.48 11.82
CA ILE A 67 -46.92 3.48 12.20
C ILE A 67 -48.29 3.86 11.63
N ASP A 68 -48.70 5.12 11.79
CA ASP A 68 -49.98 5.63 11.27
C ASP A 68 -50.04 5.58 9.74
N GLY A 69 -48.89 5.79 9.09
CA GLY A 69 -48.72 5.70 7.64
C GLY A 69 -48.14 4.38 7.13
N TYR A 70 -48.13 3.31 7.93
CA TYR A 70 -47.37 2.10 7.61
C TYR A 70 -47.69 1.54 6.22
N ASN A 71 -48.98 1.50 5.86
CA ASN A 71 -49.43 1.04 4.53
C ASN A 71 -48.96 1.95 3.38
N GLN A 72 -48.79 3.26 3.63
CA GLN A 72 -48.31 4.22 2.64
C GLN A 72 -46.79 4.13 2.46
N TYR A 73 -46.06 3.82 3.53
CA TYR A 73 -44.61 3.63 3.51
C TYR A 73 -44.18 2.19 3.16
N LEU A 74 -45.13 1.24 3.12
CA LEU A 74 -44.88 -0.17 2.78
C LEU A 74 -44.07 -0.33 1.49
N PRO A 75 -44.39 0.37 0.37
CA PRO A 75 -43.61 0.26 -0.86
C PRO A 75 -42.16 0.77 -0.74
N LEU A 76 -41.90 1.71 0.17
CA LEU A 76 -40.55 2.25 0.43
C LEU A 76 -39.76 1.39 1.41
N LEU A 77 -40.44 0.59 2.23
CA LEU A 77 -39.83 -0.38 3.13
C LEU A 77 -39.54 -1.71 2.43
N THR A 78 -40.27 -2.02 1.35
CA THR A 78 -39.92 -3.07 0.41
C THR A 78 -38.87 -2.54 -0.56
N LEU A 79 -37.64 -2.33 -0.08
CA LEU A 79 -36.52 -2.26 -1.02
C LEU A 79 -36.55 -3.58 -1.82
N PRO A 80 -36.58 -3.55 -3.17
CA PRO A 80 -36.12 -4.70 -3.92
C PRO A 80 -34.72 -4.98 -3.37
N THR A 81 -34.42 -6.22 -3.06
CA THR A 81 -33.12 -6.72 -2.60
C THR A 81 -32.03 -6.34 -3.62
N ALA A 82 -31.62 -5.08 -3.62
CA ALA A 82 -30.56 -4.51 -4.41
C ALA A 82 -29.26 -4.71 -3.64
N SER A 83 -28.75 -5.94 -3.71
CA SER A 83 -27.33 -6.31 -3.63
C SER A 83 -27.16 -7.82 -3.38
N ASN A 84 -27.55 -8.64 -4.34
CA ASN A 84 -26.87 -9.92 -4.51
C ASN A 84 -26.84 -10.31 -6.00
N PRO A 85 -25.71 -10.13 -6.71
CA PRO A 85 -25.55 -10.60 -8.09
C PRO A 85 -25.31 -12.11 -8.17
N SER A 86 -25.92 -12.90 -7.27
CA SER A 86 -25.64 -14.34 -7.10
C SER A 86 -26.90 -15.22 -7.11
N ALA A 87 -28.06 -14.68 -7.51
CA ALA A 87 -29.30 -15.45 -7.62
C ALA A 87 -29.82 -15.45 -9.06
N GLN A 88 -28.91 -15.71 -10.00
CA GLN A 88 -29.26 -16.25 -11.30
C GLN A 88 -29.07 -17.76 -11.21
N ASN A 89 -30.10 -18.46 -10.73
CA ASN A 89 -30.28 -19.89 -10.95
C ASN A 89 -31.76 -20.21 -10.78
N ASP A 90 -32.40 -20.44 -11.93
CA ASP A 90 -33.49 -21.39 -12.18
C ASP A 90 -34.57 -21.60 -11.11
N ASP A 91 -35.71 -20.92 -11.29
CA ASP A 91 -37.00 -21.56 -11.00
C ASP A 91 -38.15 -20.94 -11.84
N PRO A 92 -38.74 -21.65 -12.82
CA PRO A 92 -39.84 -21.15 -13.64
C PRO A 92 -41.19 -21.66 -13.10
N SER A 93 -41.67 -21.15 -11.96
CA SER A 93 -43.09 -21.36 -11.59
C SER A 93 -43.66 -20.33 -10.60
N VAL A 94 -43.81 -19.06 -11.02
CA VAL A 94 -44.76 -18.16 -10.34
C VAL A 94 -45.61 -17.42 -11.36
N THR A 95 -46.92 -17.63 -11.21
CA THR A 95 -48.03 -17.10 -12.00
C THR A 95 -48.08 -15.56 -12.08
N PRO A 96 -48.64 -14.98 -13.16
CA PRO A 96 -48.56 -13.56 -13.44
C PRO A 96 -49.76 -12.80 -12.85
N SER A 97 -49.62 -12.18 -11.68
CA SER A 97 -50.62 -11.20 -11.23
C SER A 97 -50.13 -10.32 -10.08
N THR A 98 -48.99 -9.65 -10.23
CA THR A 98 -48.76 -8.33 -9.63
C THR A 98 -47.68 -7.69 -10.48
N GLN A 99 -48.02 -6.63 -11.22
CA GLN A 99 -47.03 -5.82 -11.94
C GLN A 99 -46.18 -5.08 -10.91
N SER A 100 -45.19 -5.78 -10.36
CA SER A 100 -44.00 -5.15 -9.81
C SER A 100 -43.29 -4.56 -11.02
N GLN A 101 -43.62 -3.32 -11.38
CA GLN A 101 -42.74 -2.57 -12.27
C GLN A 101 -41.39 -2.55 -11.55
N SER A 102 -40.43 -3.34 -12.07
CA SER A 102 -39.03 -3.21 -11.70
C SER A 102 -38.68 -1.76 -11.98
N ILE A 103 -38.61 -0.95 -10.92
CA ILE A 103 -38.14 0.43 -11.00
C ILE A 103 -36.74 0.30 -11.57
N ARG A 104 -36.59 0.61 -12.85
CA ARG A 104 -35.29 0.67 -13.50
C ARG A 104 -34.56 1.87 -12.92
N GLU A 105 -33.24 1.82 -12.87
CA GLU A 105 -32.42 2.96 -12.39
C GLU A 105 -32.75 4.26 -13.16
N GLU A 106 -33.23 4.10 -14.39
CA GLU A 106 -33.77 5.13 -15.27
C GLU A 106 -35.02 5.86 -14.73
N ASP A 107 -35.74 5.29 -13.76
CA ASP A 107 -37.01 5.82 -13.22
C ASP A 107 -36.83 6.45 -11.82
N LEU A 108 -35.63 6.35 -11.23
CA LEU A 108 -35.33 6.86 -9.89
C LEU A 108 -35.16 8.37 -9.84
N LEU A 109 -34.76 8.99 -10.95
CA LEU A 109 -34.49 10.42 -11.05
C LEU A 109 -35.12 10.99 -12.33
N PRO A 110 -35.79 12.16 -12.26
CA PRO A 110 -36.24 12.86 -13.46
C PRO A 110 -35.06 13.17 -14.38
N ASP A 111 -35.27 13.06 -15.70
CA ASP A 111 -34.20 13.27 -16.70
C ASP A 111 -33.57 14.67 -16.62
N SER A 112 -34.33 15.68 -16.20
CA SER A 112 -33.81 17.02 -15.95
C SER A 112 -32.75 17.06 -14.83
N VAL A 113 -32.92 16.25 -13.79
CA VAL A 113 -31.98 16.14 -12.67
C VAL A 113 -30.75 15.35 -13.10
N LYS A 114 -30.92 14.30 -13.91
CA LYS A 114 -29.79 13.55 -14.49
C LYS A 114 -28.92 14.43 -15.37
N LEU A 115 -29.54 15.23 -16.25
CA LEU A 115 -28.81 16.15 -17.11
C LEU A 115 -28.08 17.24 -16.31
N ALA A 116 -28.72 17.79 -15.28
CA ALA A 116 -28.06 18.75 -14.39
C ALA A 116 -26.86 18.12 -13.67
N MET A 117 -27.01 16.90 -13.16
CA MET A 117 -25.92 16.16 -12.51
C MET A 117 -24.78 15.84 -13.47
N ILE A 118 -25.07 15.45 -14.72
CA ILE A 118 -24.04 15.21 -15.74
C ILE A 118 -23.32 16.50 -16.12
N LEU A 119 -24.02 17.62 -16.22
CA LEU A 119 -23.41 18.92 -16.53
C LEU A 119 -22.55 19.44 -15.37
N GLU A 120 -22.97 19.21 -14.13
CA GLU A 120 -22.19 19.51 -12.93
C GLU A 120 -20.94 18.63 -12.84
N ALA A 121 -21.09 17.33 -13.11
CA ALA A 121 -19.99 16.36 -13.10
C ALA A 121 -19.15 16.33 -14.39
N ALA A 122 -19.46 17.13 -15.41
CA ALA A 122 -18.78 17.08 -16.70
C ALA A 122 -17.27 17.35 -16.58
N GLY A 123 -16.89 18.30 -15.71
CA GLY A 123 -15.48 18.59 -15.42
C GLY A 123 -14.75 17.40 -14.80
N ASP A 124 -15.39 16.74 -13.83
CA ASP A 124 -14.85 15.57 -13.15
C ASP A 124 -14.71 14.38 -14.11
N ILE A 125 -15.67 14.18 -15.00
CA ILE A 125 -15.62 13.12 -16.03
C ILE A 125 -14.44 13.35 -16.99
N THR A 126 -14.23 14.59 -17.45
CA THR A 126 -13.09 14.88 -18.34
C THR A 126 -11.73 14.74 -17.64
N THR A 127 -11.69 15.03 -16.34
CA THR A 127 -10.48 14.84 -15.52
C THR A 127 -10.20 13.36 -15.32
N ALA A 128 -11.23 12.58 -14.94
CA ALA A 128 -11.12 11.13 -14.81
C ALA A 128 -10.73 10.46 -16.13
N GLU A 129 -11.25 10.92 -17.28
CA GLU A 129 -10.84 10.41 -18.59
C GLU A 129 -9.36 10.66 -18.85
N ARG A 130 -8.86 11.87 -18.54
CA ARG A 130 -7.45 12.21 -18.67
C ARG A 130 -6.58 11.32 -17.77
N ASP A 131 -6.99 11.14 -16.53
CA ASP A 131 -6.27 10.32 -15.55
C ASP A 131 -6.25 8.85 -15.97
N LEU A 132 -7.36 8.32 -16.49
CA LEU A 132 -7.42 6.95 -17.01
C LEU A 132 -6.52 6.75 -18.24
N ARG A 133 -6.44 7.74 -19.14
CA ARG A 133 -5.48 7.72 -20.26
C ARG A 133 -4.04 7.77 -19.77
N GLU A 134 -3.75 8.55 -18.73
CA GLU A 134 -2.42 8.59 -18.12
C GLU A 134 -2.06 7.24 -17.48
N VAL A 135 -2.99 6.62 -16.76
CA VAL A 135 -2.83 5.27 -16.21
C VAL A 135 -2.59 4.25 -17.33
N GLU A 136 -3.29 4.34 -18.45
CA GLU A 136 -3.08 3.45 -19.60
C GLU A 136 -1.69 3.64 -20.24
N ILE A 137 -1.21 4.87 -20.34
CA ILE A 137 0.16 5.17 -20.81
C ILE A 137 1.20 4.61 -19.84
N LEU A 138 0.99 4.78 -18.54
CA LEU A 138 1.89 4.27 -17.49
C LEU A 138 1.89 2.73 -17.45
N LYS A 139 0.73 2.11 -17.68
CA LYS A 139 0.57 0.66 -17.88
C LYS A 139 1.33 0.18 -19.11
N GLY A 140 1.21 0.88 -20.24
CA GLY A 140 1.96 0.56 -21.47
C GLY A 140 3.47 0.70 -21.31
N ARG A 141 3.94 1.53 -20.36
CA ARG A 141 5.34 1.67 -19.98
C ARG A 141 5.82 0.63 -18.96
N GLY A 142 4.96 -0.29 -18.51
CA GLY A 142 5.33 -1.32 -17.54
C GLY A 142 5.53 -0.79 -16.12
N VAL A 143 4.99 0.38 -15.79
CA VAL A 143 5.06 0.97 -14.44
C VAL A 143 3.90 0.46 -13.56
N GLU A 144 3.34 -0.70 -13.87
CA GLU A 144 2.26 -1.29 -13.06
C GLU A 144 2.84 -1.86 -11.75
N GLY A 145 2.27 -1.45 -10.63
CA GLY A 145 2.71 -1.92 -9.31
C GLY A 145 4.07 -1.35 -8.91
N SER A 146 5.00 -2.23 -8.52
CA SER A 146 6.33 -1.84 -8.06
C SER A 146 7.41 -1.94 -9.14
N GLY A 147 7.03 -2.18 -10.41
CA GLY A 147 7.96 -2.49 -11.50
C GLY A 147 8.81 -3.72 -11.17
N ASP A 148 10.10 -3.68 -11.50
CA ASP A 148 11.06 -4.77 -11.27
C ASP A 148 11.55 -4.86 -9.81
N LEU A 149 10.89 -4.18 -8.85
CA LEU A 149 11.35 -4.16 -7.46
C LEU A 149 11.35 -5.55 -6.82
N GLU A 150 10.41 -6.44 -7.19
CA GLU A 150 10.42 -7.83 -6.72
C GLU A 150 11.68 -8.58 -7.18
N GLU A 151 12.21 -8.24 -8.36
CA GLU A 151 13.47 -8.82 -8.87
C GLU A 151 14.71 -8.23 -8.18
N LEU A 152 14.62 -7.00 -7.65
CA LEU A 152 15.71 -6.29 -6.97
C LEU A 152 15.85 -6.66 -5.48
N ILE A 153 14.78 -7.11 -4.82
CA ILE A 153 14.80 -7.55 -3.41
C ILE A 153 15.86 -8.64 -3.14
N PRO A 154 15.98 -9.73 -3.93
CA PRO A 154 17.02 -10.73 -3.71
C PRO A 154 18.43 -10.19 -3.97
N LEU A 155 18.58 -9.23 -4.91
CA LEU A 155 19.87 -8.66 -5.30
C LEU A 155 20.46 -7.71 -4.24
N ARG A 156 19.64 -7.21 -3.31
CA ARG A 156 20.08 -6.36 -2.20
C ARG A 156 21.18 -7.02 -1.35
N GLY A 157 21.10 -8.33 -1.12
CA GLY A 157 22.10 -9.05 -0.34
C GLY A 157 23.46 -9.10 -1.02
N GLU A 158 23.46 -9.24 -2.35
CA GLU A 158 24.68 -9.20 -3.17
C GLU A 158 25.26 -7.79 -3.24
N LEU A 159 24.41 -6.78 -3.40
CA LEU A 159 24.84 -5.37 -3.40
C LEU A 159 25.53 -4.98 -2.08
N VAL A 160 24.99 -5.41 -0.94
CA VAL A 160 25.61 -5.15 0.36
C VAL A 160 26.98 -5.82 0.47
N LYS A 161 27.13 -7.06 -0.05
CA LYS A 161 28.43 -7.75 -0.08
C LYS A 161 29.41 -7.03 -1.00
N ALA A 162 29.00 -6.65 -2.21
CA ALA A 162 29.83 -5.91 -3.15
C ALA A 162 30.27 -4.56 -2.58
N MET A 163 29.38 -3.86 -1.87
CA MET A 163 29.71 -2.60 -1.19
C MET A 163 30.71 -2.80 -0.05
N GLN A 164 30.56 -3.87 0.74
CA GLN A 164 31.53 -4.22 1.78
C GLN A 164 32.90 -4.62 1.20
N GLU A 165 32.93 -5.30 0.06
CA GLU A 165 34.17 -5.66 -0.61
C GLU A 165 34.86 -4.42 -1.20
N SER A 166 34.11 -3.55 -1.88
CA SER A 166 34.62 -2.29 -2.42
C SER A 166 35.20 -1.38 -1.33
N THR A 167 34.53 -1.27 -0.18
CA THR A 167 35.06 -0.49 0.94
C THR A 167 36.34 -1.09 1.53
N LYS A 168 36.43 -2.42 1.67
CA LYS A 168 37.67 -3.10 2.10
C LYS A 168 38.82 -2.82 1.14
N GLN A 169 38.59 -3.02 -0.16
CA GLN A 169 39.58 -2.73 -1.19
C GLN A 169 40.01 -1.25 -1.16
N GLY A 170 39.07 -0.32 -0.96
CA GLY A 170 39.38 1.10 -0.78
C GLY A 170 40.34 1.35 0.37
N THR A 171 40.08 0.74 1.54
CA THR A 171 40.99 0.89 2.70
C THR A 171 42.38 0.27 2.49
N GLU A 172 42.48 -0.81 1.73
CA GLU A 172 43.76 -1.42 1.38
C GLU A 172 44.56 -0.56 0.40
N LEU A 173 43.88 0.02 -0.60
CA LEU A 173 44.50 0.97 -1.52
C LEU A 173 44.96 2.25 -0.81
N ASP A 174 44.19 2.76 0.14
CA ASP A 174 44.59 3.93 0.93
C ASP A 174 45.83 3.65 1.79
N LYS A 175 45.93 2.45 2.38
CA LYS A 175 47.15 2.02 3.10
C LYS A 175 48.34 1.95 2.16
N ALA A 176 48.22 1.27 1.03
CA ALA A 176 49.30 1.17 0.04
C ALA A 176 49.72 2.56 -0.48
N ARG A 177 48.76 3.45 -0.71
CA ARG A 177 49.03 4.84 -1.12
C ARG A 177 49.80 5.61 -0.06
N ASN A 178 49.43 5.46 1.21
CA ASN A 178 50.14 6.10 2.32
C ASN A 178 51.56 5.56 2.47
N GLU A 179 51.76 4.25 2.30
CA GLU A 179 53.10 3.63 2.31
C GLU A 179 53.99 4.15 1.18
N VAL A 180 53.45 4.24 -0.05
CA VAL A 180 54.15 4.85 -1.19
C VAL A 180 54.44 6.33 -0.94
N GLY A 181 53.49 7.06 -0.36
CA GLY A 181 53.67 8.46 0.03
C GLY A 181 54.82 8.63 1.02
N HIS A 182 54.87 7.81 2.07
CA HIS A 182 55.96 7.81 3.04
C HIS A 182 57.30 7.42 2.41
N LEU A 183 57.32 6.44 1.50
CA LEU A 183 58.53 6.06 0.79
C LEU A 183 59.05 7.22 -0.08
N LEU A 184 58.17 7.93 -0.77
CA LEU A 184 58.52 9.08 -1.59
C LEU A 184 59.05 10.24 -0.73
N MET A 185 58.45 10.49 0.43
CA MET A 185 58.96 11.48 1.38
C MET A 185 60.38 11.14 1.85
N ARG A 186 60.61 9.88 2.27
CA ARG A 186 61.97 9.43 2.66
C ARG A 186 62.98 9.52 1.53
N TYR A 187 62.55 9.21 0.30
CA TYR A 187 63.41 9.34 -0.87
C TYR A 187 63.77 10.81 -1.14
N ASN A 188 62.80 11.72 -0.95
CA ASN A 188 63.04 13.15 -1.08
C ASN A 188 64.03 13.64 -0.01
N GLU A 189 63.80 13.30 1.26
CA GLU A 189 64.73 13.61 2.36
C GLU A 189 66.15 13.05 2.10
N PHE A 190 66.24 11.82 1.58
CA PHE A 190 67.50 11.21 1.21
C PHE A 190 68.19 11.96 0.07
N THR A 191 67.43 12.43 -0.92
CA THR A 191 67.96 13.19 -2.06
C THR A 191 68.43 14.58 -1.63
N ASP A 192 67.69 15.25 -0.76
CA ASP A 192 68.05 16.55 -0.19
C ASP A 192 69.35 16.44 0.63
N THR A 193 69.42 15.46 1.54
CA THR A 193 70.63 15.22 2.35
C THR A 193 71.83 14.80 1.52
N ALA A 194 71.65 13.98 0.48
CA ALA A 194 72.72 13.63 -0.45
C ALA A 194 73.19 14.87 -1.24
N SER A 195 72.27 15.74 -1.65
CA SER A 195 72.60 16.98 -2.36
C SER A 195 73.38 17.94 -1.48
N GLU A 196 72.98 18.11 -0.21
CA GLU A 196 73.74 18.90 0.78
C GLU A 196 75.15 18.35 0.97
N LEU A 197 75.30 17.03 1.11
CA LEU A 197 76.62 16.40 1.24
C LEU A 197 77.50 16.65 0.00
N PHE A 198 76.92 16.61 -1.20
CA PHE A 198 77.64 16.92 -2.43
C PHE A 198 78.09 18.39 -2.50
N LEU A 199 77.27 19.33 -2.02
CA LEU A 199 77.64 20.74 -1.91
C LEU A 199 78.79 20.94 -0.91
N ASP A 200 78.72 20.30 0.25
CA ASP A 200 79.79 20.36 1.26
C ASP A 200 81.11 19.78 0.73
N LEU A 201 81.05 18.63 0.07
CA LEU A 201 82.21 18.01 -0.56
C LEU A 201 82.81 18.94 -1.63
N HIS A 202 81.96 19.60 -2.43
CA HIS A 202 82.40 20.54 -3.46
C HIS A 202 83.14 21.73 -2.83
N HIS A 203 82.62 22.32 -1.76
CA HIS A 203 83.28 23.42 -1.06
C HIS A 203 84.61 23.00 -0.41
N GLN A 204 84.69 21.79 0.15
CA GLN A 204 85.94 21.26 0.69
C GLN A 204 86.98 21.05 -0.42
N LEU A 205 86.55 20.54 -1.58
CA LEU A 205 87.43 20.31 -2.72
C LEU A 205 87.94 21.65 -3.30
N GLU A 206 87.07 22.66 -3.41
CA GLU A 206 87.43 24.01 -3.83
C GLU A 206 88.45 24.65 -2.88
N ALA A 207 88.27 24.51 -1.55
CA ALA A 207 89.22 25.01 -0.57
C ALA A 207 90.60 24.31 -0.67
N LEU A 208 90.59 22.99 -0.92
CA LEU A 208 91.82 22.23 -1.15
C LEU A 208 92.51 22.66 -2.46
N GLU A 209 91.75 22.84 -3.53
CA GLU A 209 92.26 23.31 -4.83
C GLU A 209 92.88 24.70 -4.70
N GLU A 210 92.21 25.64 -4.03
CA GLU A 210 92.75 26.97 -3.78
C GLU A 210 94.04 26.90 -2.92
N GLY A 211 94.05 26.00 -1.93
CA GLY A 211 95.24 25.70 -1.11
C GLY A 211 96.43 25.21 -1.94
N VAL A 212 96.20 24.23 -2.83
CA VAL A 212 97.21 23.71 -3.75
C VAL A 212 97.68 24.81 -4.70
N ALA A 213 96.76 25.58 -5.29
CA ALA A 213 97.09 26.69 -6.19
C ALA A 213 97.95 27.76 -5.50
N LYS A 214 97.66 28.08 -4.23
CA LYS A 214 98.49 28.99 -3.40
C LYS A 214 99.88 28.42 -3.17
N LEU A 215 100.00 27.14 -2.83
CA LEU A 215 101.29 26.48 -2.63
C LEU A 215 102.12 26.41 -3.92
N GLU A 216 101.49 26.10 -5.05
CA GLU A 216 102.16 26.12 -6.35
C GLU A 216 102.68 27.51 -6.71
N ARG A 217 101.86 28.55 -6.51
CA ARG A 217 102.29 29.95 -6.74
C ARG A 217 103.48 30.32 -5.86
N LYS A 218 103.47 29.94 -4.58
CA LYS A 218 104.61 30.16 -3.67
C LYS A 218 105.87 29.42 -4.16
N LYS A 219 105.74 28.14 -4.52
CA LYS A 219 106.84 27.33 -5.06
C LYS A 219 107.43 27.92 -6.35
N ARG A 220 106.58 28.36 -7.29
CA ARG A 220 107.03 29.03 -8.53
C ARG A 220 107.80 30.32 -8.24
N LYS A 221 107.33 31.14 -7.29
CA LYS A 221 108.04 32.35 -6.85
C LYS A 221 109.39 32.03 -6.21
N GLU A 222 109.46 31.01 -5.36
CA GLU A 222 110.72 30.59 -4.74
C GLU A 222 111.74 30.14 -5.80
N ILE A 223 111.31 29.29 -6.75
CA ILE A 223 112.17 28.84 -7.85
C ILE A 223 112.64 30.04 -8.69
N ALA A 224 111.75 30.98 -9.02
CA ALA A 224 112.10 32.19 -9.75
C ALA A 224 113.03 33.14 -8.99
N SER A 225 113.10 33.05 -7.65
CA SER A 225 114.05 33.84 -6.84
C SER A 225 115.42 33.19 -6.66
N ARG A 226 115.54 31.89 -6.99
CA ARG A 226 116.80 31.13 -6.89
C ARG A 226 117.64 31.15 -8.17
N TYR A 227 117.06 31.56 -9.30
CA TYR A 227 117.72 31.76 -10.59
C TYR A 227 117.78 33.24 -10.91
#